data_AF-A0A087DH03-F1
#
_entry.id   AF-A0A087DH03-F1
#
_cell.length_a   1.000
_cell.length_b   1.000
_cell.length_c   1.000
_cell.angle_alpha   90.00
_cell.angle_beta   90.00
_cell.angle_gamma   90.00
#
_symmetry.space_group_name_H-M   'P 1'
#
loop_
_entity.id
_entity.type
_entity.pdbx_description
1 polymer ?
#
loop_
_entity_poly.entity_id
_entity_poly.type
_entity_poly.pdbx_seq_one_letter_code
_entity_poly.pdbx_strand_id
1 'polypeptide(L)'
;MKALFWHDWRVCGNRGIFWAVMIGNLVLAIAITSYAGGTAQANGFGLRQVHAITASLMAIWAPLFAYEPAAEAGSLALGNSGWSFEESAQRYSERAFRESGRPMAEYLLSRMLFALIPLAVSMMLLIGYLLAFGGLGWTDLVSLPLLTAYGSVAAVSCCITLIVMATTSTNLHSLVAMAYLTYIPMGLLTGVNTATMVWGWPQWLPFIVMLAVVAALFVIACIVIGRRYAETLRAM
;
A
#
# COMPACT_ATOMS: atom_id res chain seq x y z
N MET A 1 21.40 -2.41 -4.82
CA MET A 1 20.07 -1.74 -4.83
C MET A 1 19.65 -1.19 -6.21
N LYS A 2 20.32 -0.18 -6.80
CA LYS A 2 19.87 0.48 -8.06
C LYS A 2 19.60 -0.46 -9.24
N ALA A 3 20.47 -1.45 -9.48
CA ALA A 3 20.31 -2.39 -10.58
C ALA A 3 19.10 -3.32 -10.41
N LEU A 4 18.80 -3.75 -9.17
CA LEU A 4 17.62 -4.58 -8.86
C LEU A 4 16.33 -3.78 -9.09
N PHE A 5 16.30 -2.55 -8.57
CA PHE A 5 15.18 -1.64 -8.78
C PHE A 5 14.91 -1.40 -10.28
N TRP A 6 15.96 -1.17 -11.07
CA TRP A 6 15.83 -0.94 -12.51
C TRP A 6 15.36 -2.18 -13.27
N HIS A 7 15.82 -3.37 -12.85
CA HIS A 7 15.32 -4.64 -13.38
C HIS A 7 13.82 -4.79 -13.11
N ASP A 8 13.38 -4.60 -11.87
CA ASP A 8 11.98 -4.72 -11.47
C ASP A 8 11.08 -3.72 -12.19
N TRP A 9 11.57 -2.49 -12.37
CA TRP A 9 10.92 -1.46 -13.17
C TRP A 9 10.74 -1.86 -14.63
N ARG A 10 11.77 -2.42 -15.27
CA ARG A 10 11.64 -2.92 -16.64
C ARG A 10 10.65 -4.08 -16.76
N VAL A 11 10.67 -5.01 -15.80
CA VAL A 11 9.76 -6.16 -15.79
C VAL A 11 8.32 -5.72 -15.61
N CYS A 12 8.02 -4.90 -14.61
CA CYS A 12 6.66 -4.44 -14.33
C CYS A 12 6.18 -3.41 -15.35
N GLY A 13 7.02 -2.46 -15.73
CA GLY A 13 6.70 -1.39 -16.66
C GLY A 13 6.36 -1.88 -18.08
N ASN A 14 6.84 -3.07 -18.46
CA ASN A 14 6.52 -3.70 -19.74
C ASN A 14 5.24 -4.56 -19.69
N ARG A 15 4.63 -4.75 -18.51
CA ARG A 15 3.40 -5.54 -18.36
C ARG A 15 2.18 -4.64 -18.32
N GLY A 16 1.26 -4.84 -19.26
CA GLY A 16 0.01 -4.06 -19.32
C GLY A 16 -0.83 -4.17 -18.04
N ILE A 17 -0.82 -5.33 -17.37
CA ILE A 17 -1.59 -5.56 -16.13
C ILE A 17 -1.10 -4.68 -14.97
N PHE A 18 0.21 -4.44 -14.88
CA PHE A 18 0.78 -3.53 -13.87
C PHE A 18 0.18 -2.13 -14.01
N TRP A 19 0.20 -1.58 -15.23
CA TRP A 19 -0.38 -0.27 -15.48
C TRP A 19 -1.90 -0.26 -15.36
N ALA A 20 -2.58 -1.33 -15.75
CA ALA A 20 -4.03 -1.44 -15.59
C ALA A 20 -4.43 -1.38 -14.11
N VAL A 21 -3.72 -2.08 -13.21
CA VAL A 21 -3.96 -2.02 -11.77
C VAL A 21 -3.60 -0.65 -11.20
N MET A 22 -2.44 -0.08 -11.57
CA MET A 22 -1.99 1.24 -11.09
C MET A 22 -2.93 2.38 -11.52
N ILE A 23 -3.25 2.45 -12.82
CA ILE A 23 -4.09 3.51 -13.39
C ILE A 23 -5.55 3.28 -13.03
N GLY A 24 -6.02 2.02 -13.10
CA GLY A 24 -7.40 1.66 -12.75
C GLY A 24 -7.74 2.04 -11.31
N ASN A 25 -6.86 1.72 -10.37
CA ASN A 25 -7.02 2.16 -8.98
C ASN A 25 -7.00 3.69 -8.86
N LEU A 26 -6.15 4.39 -9.61
CA LEU A 26 -6.05 5.86 -9.52
C LEU A 26 -7.33 6.52 -10.03
N VAL A 27 -7.84 6.05 -11.17
CA VAL A 27 -9.11 6.52 -11.75
C VAL A 27 -10.27 6.23 -10.79
N LEU A 28 -10.30 5.06 -10.17
CA LEU A 28 -11.33 4.70 -9.19
C LEU A 28 -11.28 5.62 -7.96
N ALA A 29 -10.08 5.88 -7.43
CA ALA A 29 -9.90 6.79 -6.29
C ALA A 29 -10.35 8.22 -6.62
N ILE A 30 -10.00 8.72 -7.81
CA ILE A 30 -10.47 10.02 -8.31
C ILE A 30 -12.00 10.03 -8.42
N ALA A 31 -12.60 8.99 -8.99
CA ALA A 31 -14.05 8.91 -9.18
C ALA A 31 -14.80 8.92 -7.84
N ILE A 32 -14.37 8.11 -6.87
CA ILE A 32 -15.01 8.01 -5.54
C ILE A 32 -14.89 9.35 -4.79
N THR A 33 -13.68 9.92 -4.76
CA THR A 33 -13.44 11.19 -4.04
C THR A 33 -14.16 12.37 -4.70
N SER A 34 -14.17 12.44 -6.04
CA SER A 34 -14.90 13.46 -6.80
C SER A 34 -16.41 13.35 -6.61
N TYR A 35 -16.95 12.13 -6.66
CA TYR A 35 -18.38 11.88 -6.46
C TYR A 35 -18.81 12.34 -5.06
N ALA A 36 -18.04 12.00 -4.02
CA ALA A 36 -18.35 12.41 -2.66
C ALA A 36 -18.22 13.92 -2.45
N GLY A 37 -17.16 14.55 -2.98
CA GLY A 37 -17.00 16.00 -2.90
C GLY A 37 -18.12 16.75 -3.63
N GLY A 38 -18.45 16.31 -4.85
CA GLY A 38 -19.51 16.89 -5.67
C GLY A 38 -20.91 16.70 -5.07
N THR A 39 -21.21 15.54 -4.50
CA THR A 39 -22.49 15.31 -3.80
C THR A 39 -22.61 16.14 -2.53
N ALA A 40 -21.54 16.28 -1.74
CA ALA A 40 -21.53 17.17 -0.59
C ALA A 40 -21.79 18.63 -1.02
N GLN A 41 -21.11 19.10 -2.07
CA GLN A 41 -21.34 20.46 -2.57
C GLN A 41 -22.77 20.65 -3.10
N ALA A 42 -23.32 19.67 -3.84
CA ALA A 42 -24.69 19.71 -4.35
C ALA A 42 -25.74 19.75 -3.22
N ASN A 43 -25.44 19.12 -2.07
CA ASN A 43 -26.28 19.17 -0.86
C ASN A 43 -26.11 20.45 -0.03
N GLY A 44 -25.38 21.45 -0.53
CA GLY A 44 -25.23 22.75 0.12
C GLY A 44 -24.22 22.80 1.27
N PHE A 45 -23.36 21.76 1.41
CA PHE A 45 -22.29 21.79 2.40
C PHE A 45 -21.27 22.90 2.07
N GLY A 46 -20.79 23.59 3.11
CA GLY A 46 -19.77 24.61 2.94
C GLY A 46 -18.42 24.01 2.51
N LEU A 47 -17.57 24.79 1.85
CA LEU A 47 -16.28 24.33 1.31
C LEU A 47 -15.41 23.59 2.35
N ARG A 48 -15.34 24.11 3.58
CA ARG A 48 -14.60 23.45 4.68
C ARG A 48 -15.15 22.07 5.04
N GLN A 49 -16.47 21.89 4.95
CA GLN A 49 -17.11 20.59 5.21
C GLN A 49 -16.83 19.62 4.07
N VAL A 50 -16.86 20.09 2.81
CA VAL A 50 -16.46 19.29 1.64
C VAL A 50 -15.02 18.81 1.76
N HIS A 51 -14.10 19.68 2.17
CA HIS A 51 -12.70 19.30 2.39
C HIS A 51 -12.55 18.24 3.49
N ALA A 52 -13.23 18.42 4.62
CA ALA A 52 -13.18 17.47 5.74
C ALA A 52 -13.75 16.09 5.35
N ILE A 53 -14.85 16.06 4.59
CA ILE A 53 -15.43 14.82 4.07
C ILE A 53 -14.46 14.13 3.11
N THR A 54 -13.87 14.90 2.19
CA THR A 54 -12.92 14.37 1.20
C THR A 54 -11.66 13.81 1.86
N ALA A 55 -11.08 14.52 2.83
CA ALA A 55 -9.94 14.05 3.61
C ALA A 55 -10.27 12.79 4.44
N SER A 56 -11.48 12.72 5.01
CA SER A 56 -11.93 11.55 5.78
C SER A 56 -12.14 10.32 4.89
N LEU A 57 -12.69 10.52 3.69
CA LEU A 57 -12.82 9.44 2.71
C LEU A 57 -11.47 8.92 2.24
N MET A 58 -10.48 9.79 2.09
CA MET A 58 -9.11 9.39 1.81
C MET A 58 -8.56 8.49 2.92
N ALA A 59 -8.82 8.79 4.19
CA ALA A 59 -8.42 7.93 5.32
C ALA A 59 -9.07 6.53 5.29
N ILE A 60 -10.26 6.40 4.70
CA ILE A 60 -10.98 5.12 4.54
C ILE A 60 -10.42 4.31 3.36
N TRP A 61 -10.27 4.96 2.20
CA TRP A 61 -10.03 4.28 0.92
C TRP A 61 -8.55 4.21 0.53
N ALA A 62 -7.71 5.16 0.95
CA ALA A 62 -6.29 5.15 0.62
C ALA A 62 -5.55 3.85 1.05
N PRO A 63 -5.84 3.24 2.21
CA PRO A 63 -5.28 1.94 2.54
C PRO A 63 -5.65 0.87 1.49
N LEU A 64 -6.92 0.79 1.09
CA LEU A 64 -7.41 -0.20 0.11
C LEU A 64 -6.78 0.04 -1.26
N PHE A 65 -6.70 1.30 -1.67
CA PHE A 65 -6.01 1.74 -2.88
C PHE A 65 -4.54 1.32 -2.91
N ALA A 66 -3.86 1.30 -1.76
CA ALA A 66 -2.46 0.91 -1.67
C ALA A 66 -2.22 -0.59 -1.76
N TYR A 67 -3.24 -1.39 -1.41
CA TYR A 67 -3.14 -2.84 -1.32
C TYR A 67 -2.85 -3.48 -2.69
N GLU A 68 -3.73 -3.29 -3.67
CA GLU A 68 -3.65 -4.01 -4.96
C GLU A 68 -2.39 -3.64 -5.76
N PRO A 69 -2.01 -2.35 -5.88
CA PRO A 69 -0.72 -1.95 -6.44
C PRO A 69 0.48 -2.61 -5.78
N ALA A 70 0.53 -2.66 -4.45
CA ALA A 70 1.66 -3.23 -3.72
C ALA A 70 1.70 -4.76 -3.87
N ALA A 71 0.54 -5.42 -3.84
CA ALA A 71 0.42 -6.84 -4.08
C ALA A 71 0.86 -7.23 -5.49
N GLU A 72 0.46 -6.44 -6.50
CA GLU A 72 0.78 -6.69 -7.91
C GLU A 72 2.22 -6.30 -8.26
N ALA A 73 2.71 -5.16 -7.77
CA ALA A 73 4.13 -4.81 -7.88
C ALA A 73 5.01 -5.88 -7.24
N GLY A 74 4.61 -6.37 -6.06
CA GLY A 74 5.22 -7.51 -5.40
C GLY A 74 5.16 -8.77 -6.27
N SER A 75 3.99 -9.18 -6.73
CA SER A 75 3.82 -10.43 -7.50
C SER A 75 4.62 -10.41 -8.82
N LEU A 76 4.56 -9.31 -9.56
CA LEU A 76 5.18 -9.16 -10.87
C LEU A 76 6.70 -9.02 -10.79
N ALA A 77 7.21 -8.24 -9.83
CA ALA A 77 8.64 -8.09 -9.63
C ALA A 77 9.32 -9.40 -9.19
N LEU A 78 8.54 -10.34 -8.65
CA LEU A 78 8.97 -11.67 -8.28
C LEU A 78 8.83 -12.69 -9.42
N GLY A 79 8.29 -12.28 -10.58
CA GLY A 79 8.15 -13.11 -11.77
C GLY A 79 6.88 -13.94 -11.83
N ASN A 80 5.90 -13.71 -10.93
CA ASN A 80 4.60 -14.38 -10.99
C ASN A 80 3.78 -13.76 -12.12
N SER A 81 3.80 -14.32 -13.33
CA SER A 81 2.81 -14.01 -14.37
C SER A 81 1.54 -14.81 -14.10
N GLY A 82 0.54 -14.16 -13.51
CA GLY A 82 -0.82 -14.69 -13.47
C GLY A 82 -0.95 -16.06 -12.78
N TRP A 83 -0.77 -16.11 -11.46
CA TRP A 83 -1.09 -17.28 -10.63
C TRP A 83 -0.44 -18.61 -11.09
N SER A 84 0.55 -18.55 -11.98
CA SER A 84 1.23 -19.71 -12.56
C SER A 84 2.62 -19.86 -11.93
N PHE A 85 2.87 -21.07 -11.43
CA PHE A 85 4.05 -21.46 -10.64
C PHE A 85 5.24 -21.78 -11.54
N GLU A 86 5.73 -20.80 -12.31
CA GLU A 86 7.09 -20.93 -12.84
C GLU A 86 8.10 -20.60 -11.74
N GLU A 87 9.28 -21.23 -11.81
CA GLU A 87 10.37 -21.05 -10.85
C GLU A 87 10.72 -19.56 -10.76
N SER A 88 10.20 -18.91 -9.73
CA SER A 88 10.01 -17.46 -9.72
C SER A 88 11.35 -16.75 -9.89
N ALA A 89 11.43 -15.77 -10.78
CA ALA A 89 12.62 -14.92 -10.99
C ALA A 89 13.18 -14.37 -9.66
N GLN A 90 12.31 -14.27 -8.66
CA GLN A 90 12.68 -14.09 -7.25
C GLN A 90 13.74 -15.06 -6.75
N ARG A 91 13.59 -16.39 -6.88
CA ARG A 91 14.55 -17.39 -6.35
C ARG A 91 15.95 -17.19 -6.93
N TYR A 92 16.04 -16.84 -8.22
CA TYR A 92 17.31 -16.52 -8.86
C TYR A 92 17.92 -15.23 -8.32
N SER A 93 17.14 -14.14 -8.25
CA SER A 93 17.64 -12.86 -7.72
C SER A 93 18.02 -12.94 -6.23
N GLU A 94 17.26 -13.71 -5.44
CA GLU A 94 17.48 -13.95 -4.02
C GLU A 94 18.74 -14.79 -3.79
N ARG A 95 18.92 -15.89 -4.53
CA ARG A 95 20.13 -16.71 -4.46
C ARG A 95 21.36 -15.91 -4.89
N ALA A 96 21.30 -15.19 -6.01
CA ALA A 96 22.41 -14.36 -6.47
C ALA A 96 22.79 -13.27 -5.46
N PHE A 97 21.80 -12.65 -4.79
CA PHE A 97 22.09 -11.65 -3.76
C PHE A 97 22.70 -12.28 -2.51
N ARG A 98 22.20 -13.46 -2.09
CA ARG A 98 22.74 -14.21 -0.95
C ARG A 98 24.18 -14.69 -1.20
N GLU A 99 24.45 -15.20 -2.40
CA GLU A 99 25.77 -15.65 -2.84
C GLU A 99 26.76 -14.50 -3.01
N SER A 100 26.27 -13.27 -3.28
CA SER A 100 27.13 -12.08 -3.37
C SER A 100 27.67 -11.58 -2.02
N GLY A 101 27.26 -12.17 -0.90
CA GLY A 101 27.68 -11.77 0.46
C GLY A 101 27.13 -10.43 0.92
N ARG A 102 26.21 -9.81 0.17
CA ARG A 102 25.58 -8.54 0.51
C ARG A 102 24.48 -8.71 1.57
N PRO A 103 24.24 -7.69 2.41
CA PRO A 103 23.17 -7.76 3.41
C PRO A 103 21.81 -7.87 2.74
N MET A 104 21.01 -8.86 3.16
CA MET A 104 19.66 -9.07 2.61
C MET A 104 18.70 -7.91 2.91
N ALA A 105 19.04 -7.06 3.89
CA ALA A 105 18.33 -5.80 4.16
C ALA A 105 18.28 -4.88 2.94
N GLU A 106 19.35 -4.79 2.15
CA GLU A 106 19.36 -4.00 0.89
C GLU A 106 18.39 -4.55 -0.15
N TYR A 107 18.28 -5.88 -0.23
CA TYR A 107 17.35 -6.55 -1.12
C TYR A 107 15.91 -6.24 -0.72
N LEU A 108 15.56 -6.43 0.55
CA LEU A 108 14.23 -6.12 1.09
C LEU A 108 13.86 -4.65 0.91
N LEU A 109 14.79 -3.73 1.23
CA LEU A 109 14.57 -2.29 1.09
C LEU A 109 14.31 -1.91 -0.38
N SER A 110 15.07 -2.47 -1.32
CA SER A 110 14.88 -2.16 -2.74
C SER A 110 13.51 -2.59 -3.27
N ARG A 111 12.95 -3.69 -2.76
CA ARG A 111 11.62 -4.19 -3.11
C ARG A 111 10.51 -3.33 -2.50
N MET A 112 10.66 -2.91 -1.24
CA MET A 112 9.74 -1.95 -0.62
C MET A 112 9.69 -0.63 -1.37
N LEU A 113 10.86 -0.09 -1.72
CA LEU A 113 10.96 1.18 -2.48
C LEU A 113 10.30 1.06 -3.85
N PHE A 114 10.42 -0.09 -4.50
CA PHE A 114 9.75 -0.37 -5.76
C PHE A 114 8.21 -0.30 -5.65
N ALA A 115 7.62 -0.83 -4.58
CA ALA A 115 6.19 -0.71 -4.35
C ALA A 115 5.76 0.71 -3.93
N LEU A 116 6.59 1.41 -3.14
CA LEU A 116 6.28 2.74 -2.63
C LEU A 116 6.33 3.85 -3.69
N ILE A 117 7.28 3.80 -4.62
CA ILE A 117 7.48 4.91 -5.58
C ILE A 117 6.27 5.10 -6.52
N PRO A 118 5.76 4.07 -7.23
CA PRO A 118 4.59 4.20 -8.08
C PRO A 118 3.36 4.68 -7.30
N LEU A 119 3.20 4.17 -6.08
CA LEU A 119 2.11 4.54 -5.20
C LEU A 119 2.20 6.00 -4.72
N ALA A 120 3.39 6.46 -4.37
CA ALA A 120 3.63 7.86 -4.02
C ALA A 120 3.30 8.78 -5.20
N VAL A 121 3.68 8.39 -6.42
CA VAL A 121 3.30 9.11 -7.64
C VAL A 121 1.79 9.15 -7.81
N SER A 122 1.09 8.03 -7.67
CA SER A 122 -0.38 8.00 -7.76
C SER A 122 -1.06 8.85 -6.68
N MET A 123 -0.56 8.82 -5.44
CA MET A 123 -1.05 9.68 -4.36
C MET A 123 -0.81 11.15 -4.66
N MET A 124 0.37 11.52 -5.17
CA MET A 124 0.65 12.90 -5.58
C MET A 124 -0.29 13.37 -6.68
N LEU A 125 -0.59 12.53 -7.68
CA LEU A 125 -1.54 12.85 -8.75
C LEU A 125 -2.97 13.03 -8.20
N LEU A 126 -3.41 12.14 -7.31
CA LEU A 126 -4.72 12.24 -6.68
C LEU A 126 -4.86 13.50 -5.82
N ILE A 127 -3.88 13.80 -4.96
CA ILE A 127 -3.86 15.01 -4.15
C ILE A 127 -3.82 16.25 -5.03
N GLY A 128 -2.97 16.25 -6.06
CA GLY A 128 -2.85 17.35 -7.02
C GLY A 128 -4.17 17.63 -7.74
N TYR A 129 -4.87 16.58 -8.15
CA TYR A 129 -6.23 16.69 -8.70
C TYR A 129 -7.20 17.30 -7.69
N LEU A 130 -7.24 16.79 -6.46
CA LEU A 130 -8.16 17.29 -5.43
C LEU A 130 -7.88 18.74 -5.02
N LEU A 131 -6.61 19.16 -4.99
CA LEU A 131 -6.24 20.56 -4.77
C LEU A 131 -6.68 21.45 -5.94
N ALA A 132 -6.53 20.99 -7.18
CA ALA A 132 -6.88 21.77 -8.38
C ALA A 132 -8.39 21.99 -8.52
N PHE A 133 -9.20 20.99 -8.14
CA PHE A 133 -10.66 21.05 -8.26
C PHE A 133 -11.39 21.43 -6.96
N GLY A 134 -10.64 21.86 -5.92
CA GLY A 134 -11.23 22.36 -4.67
C GLY A 134 -11.85 21.28 -3.77
N GLY A 135 -11.48 20.00 -3.96
CA GLY A 135 -11.82 18.91 -3.05
C GLY A 135 -10.97 18.92 -1.77
N LEU A 136 -9.78 19.51 -1.82
CA LEU A 136 -8.90 19.73 -0.67
C LEU A 136 -8.31 21.15 -0.71
N GLY A 137 -8.05 21.72 0.46
CA GLY A 137 -7.26 22.93 0.62
C GLY A 137 -5.82 22.63 1.03
N TRP A 138 -4.93 23.61 0.84
CA TRP A 138 -3.51 23.50 1.23
C TRP A 138 -3.31 23.17 2.71
N THR A 139 -4.16 23.72 3.58
CA THR A 139 -4.12 23.47 5.03
C THR A 139 -4.54 22.05 5.39
N ASP A 140 -5.30 21.39 4.52
CA ASP A 140 -5.82 20.04 4.78
C ASP A 140 -4.75 18.97 4.55
N LEU A 141 -3.66 19.28 3.84
CA LEU A 141 -2.54 18.36 3.61
C LEU A 141 -1.88 17.85 4.90
N VAL A 142 -1.98 18.61 5.99
CA VAL A 142 -1.45 18.27 7.31
C VAL A 142 -2.57 17.87 8.28
N SER A 143 -3.81 17.70 7.78
CA SER A 143 -4.93 17.24 8.59
C SER A 143 -4.71 15.80 9.05
N LEU A 144 -5.22 15.49 10.24
CA LEU A 144 -5.10 14.16 10.82
C LEU A 144 -5.61 13.04 9.90
N PRO A 145 -6.75 13.18 9.19
CA PRO A 145 -7.20 12.16 8.24
C PRO A 145 -6.22 11.91 7.08
N LEU A 146 -5.62 12.96 6.52
CA LEU A 146 -4.64 12.80 5.43
C LEU A 146 -3.31 12.23 5.92
N LEU A 147 -2.87 12.60 7.12
CA LEU A 147 -1.71 11.96 7.75
C LEU A 147 -1.96 10.48 8.02
N THR A 148 -3.16 10.10 8.47
CA THR A 148 -3.58 8.69 8.60
C THR A 148 -3.60 7.99 7.26
N ALA A 149 -4.08 8.64 6.20
CA ALA A 149 -4.06 8.11 4.84
C ALA A 149 -2.63 7.86 4.35
N TYR A 150 -1.72 8.84 4.44
CA TYR A 150 -0.34 8.67 3.99
C TYR A 150 0.42 7.60 4.79
N GLY A 151 0.27 7.60 6.12
CA GLY A 151 0.90 6.63 7.00
C GLY A 151 0.44 5.21 6.73
N SER A 152 -0.87 5.01 6.57
CA SER A 152 -1.45 3.70 6.26
C SER A 152 -1.02 3.21 4.87
N VAL A 153 -1.09 4.06 3.84
CA VAL A 153 -0.65 3.74 2.47
C VAL A 153 0.80 3.25 2.44
N ALA A 154 1.72 3.96 3.10
CA ALA A 154 3.13 3.59 3.15
C ALA A 154 3.34 2.27 3.90
N ALA A 155 2.74 2.13 5.08
CA ALA A 155 2.89 0.94 5.90
C ALA A 155 2.30 -0.31 5.26
N VAL A 156 1.10 -0.20 4.70
CA VAL A 156 0.40 -1.27 4.00
C VAL A 156 1.22 -1.77 2.82
N SER A 157 1.75 -0.84 2.02
CA SER A 157 2.55 -1.20 0.85
C SER A 157 3.85 -1.91 1.21
N CYS A 158 4.57 -1.42 2.22
CA CYS A 158 5.76 -2.07 2.73
C CYS A 158 5.46 -3.48 3.26
N CYS A 159 4.45 -3.61 4.13
CA CYS A 159 4.14 -4.88 4.77
C CYS A 159 3.62 -5.93 3.78
N ILE A 160 2.75 -5.54 2.85
CA ILE A 160 2.25 -6.45 1.81
C ILE A 160 3.39 -6.89 0.92
N THR A 161 4.27 -5.99 0.49
CA THR A 161 5.41 -6.35 -0.36
C THR A 161 6.29 -7.39 0.32
N LEU A 162 6.60 -7.21 1.61
CA LEU A 162 7.35 -8.19 2.40
C LEU A 162 6.63 -9.53 2.54
N ILE A 163 5.33 -9.51 2.81
CA ILE A 163 4.50 -10.71 2.98
C ILE A 163 4.41 -11.48 1.66
N VAL A 164 4.15 -10.80 0.54
CA VAL A 164 4.12 -11.41 -0.80
C VAL A 164 5.47 -12.03 -1.12
N MET A 165 6.57 -11.31 -0.90
CA MET A 165 7.91 -11.84 -1.10
C MET A 165 8.16 -13.11 -0.29
N ALA A 166 7.75 -13.14 0.97
CA ALA A 166 7.97 -14.31 1.82
C ALA A 166 7.09 -15.51 1.48
N THR A 167 5.92 -15.28 0.86
CA THR A 167 4.89 -16.31 0.61
C THR A 167 4.90 -16.89 -0.80
N THR A 168 5.44 -16.19 -1.79
CA THR A 168 5.62 -16.71 -3.17
C THR A 168 6.51 -17.95 -3.26
N SER A 169 7.16 -18.37 -2.17
CA SER A 169 7.90 -19.65 -2.09
C SER A 169 7.06 -20.83 -1.61
N THR A 170 5.85 -20.59 -1.09
CA THR A 170 5.00 -21.60 -0.44
C THR A 170 3.63 -21.65 -1.14
N ASN A 171 3.05 -22.85 -1.26
CA ASN A 171 1.82 -23.17 -2.01
C ASN A 171 0.71 -22.09 -1.99
N LEU A 172 -0.17 -22.10 -3.00
CA LEU A 172 -1.29 -21.16 -3.20
C LEU A 172 -2.11 -20.85 -1.92
N HIS A 173 -2.31 -21.86 -1.06
CA HIS A 173 -3.00 -21.71 0.22
C HIS A 173 -2.30 -20.77 1.21
N SER A 174 -0.97 -20.68 1.17
CA SER A 174 -0.19 -19.75 1.98
C SER A 174 -0.34 -18.30 1.51
N LEU A 175 -0.51 -18.08 0.20
CA LEU A 175 -0.73 -16.75 -0.36
C LEU A 175 -2.13 -16.24 -0.01
N VAL A 176 -3.14 -17.11 -0.12
CA VAL A 176 -4.54 -16.82 0.24
C VAL A 176 -4.69 -16.56 1.73
N ALA A 177 -4.11 -17.40 2.60
CA ALA A 177 -4.17 -17.20 4.06
C ALA A 177 -3.50 -15.89 4.49
N MET A 178 -2.43 -15.47 3.81
CA MET A 178 -1.71 -14.23 4.12
C MET A 178 -2.37 -12.99 3.52
N ALA A 179 -3.07 -13.12 2.38
CA ALA A 179 -3.99 -12.10 1.90
C ALA A 179 -5.10 -11.84 2.94
N TYR A 180 -5.70 -12.88 3.52
CA TYR A 180 -6.69 -12.70 4.61
C TYR A 180 -6.08 -12.06 5.87
N LEU A 181 -4.85 -12.42 6.25
CA LEU A 181 -4.14 -11.79 7.37
C LEU A 181 -3.82 -10.31 7.16
N THR A 182 -3.75 -9.85 5.90
CA THR A 182 -3.56 -8.43 5.56
C THR A 182 -4.90 -7.71 5.37
N TYR A 183 -5.94 -8.37 4.87
CA TYR A 183 -7.28 -7.79 4.76
C TYR A 183 -7.96 -7.55 6.11
N ILE A 184 -7.72 -8.37 7.14
CA ILE A 184 -8.35 -8.19 8.45
C ILE A 184 -7.95 -6.86 9.12
N PRO A 185 -6.64 -6.52 9.25
CA PRO A 185 -6.22 -5.22 9.78
C PRO A 185 -6.72 -4.05 8.91
N MET A 186 -6.83 -4.25 7.61
CA MET A 186 -7.34 -3.24 6.67
C MET A 186 -8.82 -2.99 6.85
N GLY A 187 -9.62 -4.06 6.95
CA GLY A 187 -11.04 -3.97 7.24
C GLY A 187 -11.30 -3.34 8.61
N LEU A 188 -10.45 -3.61 9.61
CA LEU A 188 -10.51 -2.94 10.91
C LEU A 188 -10.24 -1.43 10.79
N LEU A 189 -9.20 -1.03 10.05
CA LEU A 189 -8.87 0.38 9.83
C LEU A 189 -9.98 1.10 9.06
N THR A 190 -10.49 0.51 7.98
CA THR A 190 -11.61 1.04 7.19
C THR A 190 -12.87 1.13 8.04
N GLY A 191 -13.17 0.10 8.84
CA GLY A 191 -14.34 0.05 9.73
C GLY A 191 -14.30 1.13 10.80
N VAL A 192 -13.14 1.36 11.42
CA VAL A 192 -12.93 2.41 12.41
C VAL A 192 -13.04 3.81 11.79
N ASN A 193 -12.44 4.04 10.61
CA ASN A 193 -12.59 5.31 9.91
C ASN A 193 -14.05 5.57 9.50
N THR A 194 -14.76 4.53 9.09
CA THR A 194 -16.20 4.61 8.78
C THR A 194 -17.00 4.93 10.04
N ALA A 195 -16.68 4.30 11.17
CA ALA A 195 -17.33 4.56 12.44
C ALA A 195 -17.12 5.99 12.95
N THR A 196 -15.93 6.57 12.74
CA THR A 196 -15.70 8.00 13.01
C THR A 196 -16.53 8.91 12.12
N MET A 197 -16.71 8.58 10.84
CA MET A 197 -17.51 9.38 9.91
C MET A 197 -19.02 9.28 10.20
N VAL A 198 -19.53 8.07 10.47
CA VAL A 198 -20.97 7.80 10.53
C VAL A 198 -21.53 7.95 11.95
N TRP A 199 -20.80 7.48 12.96
CA TRP A 199 -21.26 7.45 14.36
C TRP A 199 -20.56 8.49 15.24
N GLY A 200 -19.79 9.40 14.66
CA GLY A 200 -19.17 10.51 15.38
C GLY A 200 -18.13 10.08 16.41
N TRP A 201 -17.48 8.93 16.21
CA TRP A 201 -16.38 8.50 17.07
C TRP A 201 -15.22 9.52 17.03
N PRO A 202 -14.36 9.57 18.06
CA PRO A 202 -13.29 10.55 18.13
C PRO A 202 -12.33 10.46 16.94
N GLN A 203 -12.03 11.59 16.30
CA GLN A 203 -11.20 11.64 15.08
C GLN A 203 -9.75 11.17 15.28
N TRP A 204 -9.24 11.10 16.51
CA TRP A 204 -7.92 10.54 16.82
C TRP A 204 -7.89 9.01 16.84
N LEU A 205 -9.06 8.35 16.96
CA LEU A 205 -9.16 6.90 17.11
C LEU A 205 -8.66 6.13 15.86
N PRO A 206 -8.95 6.55 14.61
CA PRO A 206 -8.39 5.92 13.43
C PRO A 206 -6.88 6.06 13.33
N PHE A 207 -6.30 7.16 13.83
CA PHE A 207 -4.85 7.32 13.88
C PHE A 207 -4.21 6.33 14.85
N ILE A 208 -4.78 6.12 16.04
CA ILE A 208 -4.29 5.11 17.00
C ILE A 208 -4.44 3.70 16.43
N VAL A 209 -5.60 3.39 15.84
CA VAL A 209 -5.84 2.07 15.22
C VAL A 209 -4.89 1.83 14.05
N MET A 210 -4.62 2.85 13.23
CA MET A 210 -3.61 2.79 12.18
C MET A 210 -2.23 2.43 12.77
N LEU A 211 -1.77 3.11 13.82
CA LEU A 211 -0.49 2.75 14.47
C LEU A 211 -0.47 1.29 14.96
N ALA A 212 -1.56 0.81 15.56
CA ALA A 212 -1.67 -0.57 16.02
C ALA A 212 -1.65 -1.58 14.85
N VAL A 213 -2.37 -1.28 13.76
CA VAL A 213 -2.37 -2.09 12.54
C VAL A 213 -0.99 -2.13 11.90
N VAL A 214 -0.30 -0.98 11.81
CA VAL A 214 1.06 -0.89 11.29
C VAL A 214 2.02 -1.71 12.14
N ALA A 215 1.94 -1.60 13.47
CA ALA A 215 2.77 -2.38 14.38
C ALA A 215 2.50 -3.89 14.21
N ALA A 216 1.24 -4.30 14.13
CA ALA A 216 0.87 -5.70 13.92
C ALA A 216 1.38 -6.25 12.58
N LEU A 217 1.17 -5.50 11.48
CA LEU A 217 1.65 -5.86 10.15
C LEU A 217 3.18 -5.94 10.10
N PHE A 218 3.87 -5.00 10.76
CA PHE A 218 5.33 -5.00 10.87
C PHE A 218 5.83 -6.23 11.66
N VAL A 219 5.20 -6.56 12.79
CA VAL A 219 5.52 -7.76 13.58
C VAL A 219 5.32 -9.02 12.74
N ILE A 220 4.19 -9.14 12.02
CA ILE A 220 3.93 -10.26 11.12
C ILE A 220 5.02 -10.34 10.05
N ALA A 221 5.34 -9.22 9.41
CA ALA A 221 6.37 -9.17 8.39
C ALA A 221 7.75 -9.58 8.94
N CYS A 222 8.12 -9.12 10.14
CA CYS A 222 9.35 -9.53 10.83
C CYS A 222 9.38 -11.01 11.19
N ILE A 223 8.28 -11.59 11.69
CA ILE A 223 8.18 -13.03 11.98
C ILE A 223 8.34 -13.83 10.69
N VAL A 224 7.65 -13.43 9.63
CA VAL A 224 7.63 -14.11 8.35
C VAL A 224 8.99 -14.02 7.65
N ILE A 225 9.62 -12.85 7.65
CA ILE A 225 11.00 -12.64 7.17
C ILE A 225 11.99 -13.41 8.03
N GLY A 226 11.90 -13.34 9.35
CA GLY A 226 12.82 -14.02 10.25
C GLY A 226 12.78 -15.54 10.13
N ARG A 227 11.64 -16.12 9.76
CA ARG A 227 11.55 -17.55 9.43
C ARG A 227 12.29 -17.91 8.13
N ARG A 228 12.33 -17.02 7.14
CA ARG A 228 12.95 -17.28 5.82
C ARG A 228 14.40 -16.79 5.72
N TYR A 229 14.74 -15.75 6.46
CA TYR A 229 16.00 -15.01 6.45
C TYR A 229 16.59 -14.92 7.86
N ALA A 230 16.60 -16.04 8.59
CA ALA A 230 17.00 -16.11 10.00
C ALA A 230 18.41 -15.55 10.28
N GLU A 231 19.32 -15.59 9.30
CA GLU A 231 20.68 -15.05 9.43
C GLU A 231 20.74 -13.52 9.31
N THR A 232 19.75 -12.88 8.69
CA THR A 232 19.81 -11.44 8.42
C THR A 232 19.36 -10.57 9.60
N LEU A 233 18.46 -11.08 10.44
CA LEU A 233 18.01 -10.40 11.66
C LEU A 233 18.97 -10.59 12.84
N ARG A 234 19.93 -11.53 12.77
CA ARG A 234 20.97 -11.71 13.80
C ARG A 234 22.16 -10.76 13.64
N ALA A 235 22.28 -10.10 12.49
CA ALA A 235 23.37 -9.17 12.18
C ALA A 235 22.98 -7.69 12.38
N MET A 236 21.72 -7.42 12.76
CA MET A 236 21.26 -6.12 13.29
C MET A 236 21.26 -6.17 14.81
#